data_AF-A0A644YUB9-F1
#
_entry.id   AF-A0A644YUB9-F1
#
_cell.length_a   1.000
_cell.length_b   1.000
_cell.length_c   1.000
_cell.angle_alpha   90.00
_cell.angle_beta   90.00
_cell.angle_gamma   90.00
#
_symmetry.space_group_name_H-M   'P 1'
#
loop_
_entity.id
_entity.type
_entity.pdbx_description
1 polymer ?
#
loop_
_entity_poly.entity_id
_entity_poly.type
_entity_poly.pdbx_seq_one_letter_code
_entity_poly.pdbx_strand_id
1 'polypeptide(L)'
;MRDLLYRILNSERLNTFSDYRIYFSDVYDHLLKLSEMVEASRDMTSDIRDSYISINSNRMNTNMMMLTVITSIFAPITFIAGVYGMNFKYMPELDWKYGYFAALGVMGIISVFMYLWFKRKGWFDK
;
A
#
# COMPACT_ATOMS: atom_id res chain seq x y z
N MET A 1 17.42 34.98 2.24
CA MET A 1 18.84 35.43 2.28
C MET A 1 19.42 35.64 0.89
N ARG A 2 19.24 34.71 -0.07
CA ARG A 2 19.63 34.90 -1.50
C ARG A 2 19.22 36.26 -2.06
N ASP A 3 17.94 36.63 -1.93
CA ASP A 3 17.41 37.87 -2.53
C ASP A 3 17.95 39.15 -1.86
N LEU A 4 18.41 39.06 -0.60
CA LEU A 4 19.05 40.16 0.11
C LEU A 4 20.48 40.37 -0.41
N LEU A 5 21.22 39.29 -0.64
CA LEU A 5 22.56 39.34 -1.23
C LEU A 5 22.54 39.80 -2.69
N TYR A 6 21.54 39.36 -3.46
CA TYR A 6 21.30 39.86 -4.81
C TYR A 6 21.07 41.38 -4.83
N ARG A 7 20.29 41.91 -3.88
CA ARG A 7 20.05 43.35 -3.74
C ARG A 7 21.30 44.12 -3.31
N ILE A 8 22.15 43.54 -2.48
CA ILE A 8 23.42 44.14 -2.06
C ILE A 8 24.41 44.22 -3.24
N LEU A 9 24.52 43.15 -4.04
CA LEU A 9 25.41 43.08 -5.21
C LEU A 9 25.02 44.05 -6.35
N ASN A 10 23.74 44.37 -6.46
CA ASN A 10 23.19 45.26 -7.50
C ASN A 10 22.85 46.68 -7.01
N SER A 11 23.20 47.03 -5.76
CA SER A 11 22.95 48.37 -5.20
C SER A 11 24.07 49.35 -5.56
N GLU A 12 23.75 50.40 -6.34
CA GLU A 12 24.71 51.45 -6.69
C GLU A 12 25.15 52.32 -5.50
N ARG A 13 24.40 52.32 -4.39
CA ARG A 13 24.72 53.10 -3.17
C ARG A 13 25.91 52.57 -2.39
N LEU A 14 26.36 51.33 -2.65
CA LEU A 14 27.42 50.64 -1.91
C LEU A 14 28.72 50.51 -2.74
N ASN A 15 28.95 51.43 -3.67
CA ASN A 15 30.10 51.43 -4.60
C ASN A 15 31.48 51.50 -3.90
N THR A 16 31.52 51.76 -2.59
CA THR A 16 32.73 51.71 -1.74
C THR A 16 33.31 50.29 -1.59
N PHE A 17 32.55 49.22 -1.87
CA PHE A 17 32.96 47.83 -1.69
C PHE A 17 33.43 47.12 -2.97
N SER A 18 33.89 47.86 -3.99
CA SER A 18 34.37 47.30 -5.27
C SER A 18 35.36 46.14 -5.09
N ASP A 19 36.28 46.23 -4.12
CA ASP A 19 37.28 45.19 -3.83
C ASP A 19 36.69 43.90 -3.23
N TYR A 20 35.52 43.98 -2.58
CA TYR A 20 34.90 42.83 -1.91
C TYR A 20 33.76 42.18 -2.72
N ARG A 21 33.42 42.74 -3.89
CA ARG A 21 32.34 42.26 -4.75
C ARG A 21 32.49 40.79 -5.15
N ILE A 22 33.73 40.33 -5.35
CA ILE A 22 34.06 38.94 -5.69
C ILE A 22 33.67 37.98 -4.55
N TYR A 23 33.97 38.32 -3.29
CA TYR A 23 33.60 37.49 -2.14
C TYR A 23 32.07 37.41 -1.96
N PHE A 24 31.35 38.52 -2.15
CA PHE A 24 29.90 38.52 -2.08
C PHE A 24 29.24 37.72 -3.21
N SER A 25 29.84 37.73 -4.41
CA SER A 25 29.39 36.91 -5.54
C SER A 25 29.55 35.43 -5.24
N ASP A 26 30.70 35.01 -4.70
CA ASP A 26 30.95 33.62 -4.33
C ASP A 26 29.97 33.12 -3.26
N VAL A 27 29.69 33.93 -2.24
CA VAL A 27 28.67 33.60 -1.22
C VAL A 27 27.27 33.52 -1.84
N TYR A 28 26.95 34.40 -2.79
CA TYR A 28 25.67 34.35 -3.50
C TYR A 28 25.53 33.06 -4.33
N ASP A 29 26.56 32.67 -5.07
CA ASP A 29 26.58 31.43 -5.86
C ASP A 29 26.47 30.19 -4.97
N HIS A 30 27.17 30.18 -3.84
CA HIS A 30 27.03 29.12 -2.84
C HIS A 30 25.60 29.04 -2.28
N LEU A 31 24.96 30.18 -1.97
CA LEU A 31 23.58 30.20 -1.50
C LEU A 31 22.58 29.76 -2.57
N LEU A 32 22.83 30.10 -3.84
CA LEU A 32 22.02 29.64 -4.97
C LEU A 32 22.07 28.11 -5.05
N LYS A 33 23.28 27.56 -5.12
CA LYS A 33 23.49 26.11 -5.17
C LYS A 33 22.88 25.38 -3.98
N LEU A 34 23.05 25.93 -2.77
CA LEU A 34 22.49 25.32 -1.56
C LEU A 34 20.95 25.36 -1.59
N SER A 35 20.36 26.43 -2.10
CA SER A 35 18.90 26.54 -2.27
C SER A 35 18.37 25.46 -3.21
N GLU A 36 19.02 25.28 -4.37
CA GLU A 36 18.65 24.24 -5.34
C GLU A 36 18.81 22.82 -4.76
N MET A 37 19.89 22.57 -4.01
CA MET A 37 20.09 21.28 -3.34
C MET A 37 19.03 20.99 -2.28
N VAL A 38 18.60 22.01 -1.53
CA VAL A 38 17.52 21.88 -0.54
C VAL A 38 16.19 21.58 -1.23
N GLU A 39 15.89 22.26 -2.34
CA GLU A 39 14.68 22.04 -3.12
C GLU A 39 14.65 20.61 -3.71
N ALA A 40 15.73 20.19 -4.37
CA ALA A 40 15.87 18.81 -4.88
C ALA A 40 15.76 17.75 -3.76
N SER A 41 16.33 18.02 -2.59
CA SER A 41 16.22 17.11 -1.43
C SER A 41 14.79 17.03 -0.91
N ARG A 42 14.04 18.13 -0.94
CA ARG A 42 12.62 18.15 -0.55
C ARG A 42 11.77 17.36 -1.52
N ASP A 43 12.00 17.50 -2.82
CA ASP A 43 11.29 16.75 -3.85
C ASP A 43 11.58 15.26 -3.72
N MET A 44 12.86 14.87 -3.58
CA MET A 44 13.24 13.47 -3.37
C MET A 44 12.63 12.89 -2.09
N THR A 45 12.55 13.68 -1.01
CA THR A 45 11.90 13.24 0.24
C THR A 45 10.40 13.03 0.04
N SER A 46 9.75 13.88 -0.76
CA SER A 46 8.34 13.72 -1.12
C SER A 46 8.12 12.43 -1.92
N ASP A 47 8.95 12.18 -2.93
CA ASP A 47 8.90 10.97 -3.75
C ASP A 47 9.09 9.70 -2.92
N ILE A 48 10.05 9.72 -1.98
CA ILE A 48 10.26 8.61 -1.04
C ILE A 48 9.03 8.39 -0.16
N ARG A 49 8.42 9.47 0.35
CA ARG A 49 7.22 9.37 1.18
C ARG A 49 6.07 8.75 0.40
N ASP A 50 5.84 9.20 -0.82
CA ASP A 50 4.74 8.72 -1.66
C ASP A 50 4.98 7.27 -2.10
N SER A 51 6.24 6.90 -2.39
CA SER A 51 6.65 5.51 -2.63
C SER A 51 6.42 4.63 -1.40
N TYR A 52 6.78 5.11 -0.20
CA TYR A 52 6.54 4.38 1.05
C TYR A 52 5.05 4.15 1.30
N ILE A 53 4.21 5.17 1.09
CA ILE A 53 2.76 5.04 1.18
C ILE A 53 2.26 3.99 0.18
N SER A 54 2.72 4.04 -1.07
CA SER A 54 2.34 3.08 -2.12
C SER A 54 2.71 1.64 -1.74
N ILE A 55 3.92 1.41 -1.24
CA ILE A 55 4.37 0.09 -0.76
C ILE A 55 3.50 -0.38 0.41
N ASN A 56 3.20 0.51 1.37
CA ASN A 56 2.38 0.18 2.52
C ASN A 56 0.94 -0.16 2.11
N SER A 57 0.34 0.61 1.18
CA SER A 57 -0.97 0.31 0.61
C SER A 57 -0.99 -1.02 -0.14
N ASN A 58 0.08 -1.36 -0.87
CA ASN A 58 0.20 -2.66 -1.52
C ASN A 58 0.25 -3.81 -0.50
N ARG A 59 1.02 -3.67 0.58
CA ARG A 59 1.05 -4.65 1.68
C ARG A 59 -0.32 -4.81 2.34
N MET A 60 -1.01 -3.71 2.61
CA MET A 60 -2.36 -3.72 3.16
C MET A 60 -3.34 -4.44 2.22
N ASN A 61 -3.26 -4.18 0.92
CA ASN A 61 -4.09 -4.85 -0.08
C ASN A 61 -3.83 -6.36 -0.13
N THR A 62 -2.57 -6.78 -0.09
CA THR A 62 -2.20 -8.21 -0.02
C THR A 62 -2.75 -8.86 1.25
N ASN A 63 -2.60 -8.22 2.41
CA ASN A 63 -3.12 -8.75 3.68
C ASN A 63 -4.66 -8.87 3.65
N MET A 64 -5.36 -7.85 3.13
CA MET A 64 -6.81 -7.86 3.01
C MET A 64 -7.29 -8.96 2.04
N MET A 65 -6.56 -9.14 0.94
CA MET A 65 -6.82 -10.21 -0.02
C MET A 65 -6.68 -11.59 0.62
N MET A 66 -5.62 -11.82 1.41
CA MET A 66 -5.41 -13.09 2.12
C MET A 66 -6.59 -13.40 3.06
N LEU A 67 -6.99 -12.43 3.89
CA LEU A 67 -8.14 -12.59 4.79
C LEU A 67 -9.45 -12.85 4.03
N THR A 68 -9.66 -12.16 2.91
CA THR A 68 -10.85 -12.32 2.06
C THR A 68 -10.90 -13.71 1.42
N VAL A 69 -9.76 -14.23 0.94
CA VAL A 69 -9.67 -15.59 0.37
C VAL A 69 -10.03 -16.64 1.42
N ILE A 70 -9.44 -16.54 2.61
CA ILE A 70 -9.74 -17.43 3.73
C ILE A 70 -11.24 -17.37 4.06
N THR A 71 -11.78 -16.16 4.25
CA THR A 71 -13.20 -15.94 4.60
C THR A 71 -14.14 -16.47 3.52
N SER A 72 -13.83 -16.24 2.24
CA SER A 72 -14.66 -16.71 1.11
C SER A 72 -14.71 -18.23 1.02
N ILE A 73 -13.64 -18.93 1.39
CA ILE A 73 -13.63 -20.41 1.45
C ILE A 73 -14.47 -20.90 2.62
N PHE A 74 -14.34 -20.28 3.80
CA PHE A 74 -15.08 -20.70 5.00
C PHE A 74 -16.58 -20.37 4.95
N ALA A 75 -16.99 -19.24 4.36
CA ALA A 75 -18.38 -18.80 4.34
C ALA A 75 -19.41 -19.87 3.87
N PRO A 76 -19.25 -20.54 2.70
CA PRO A 76 -20.17 -21.58 2.28
C PRO A 76 -20.09 -22.84 3.16
N ILE A 77 -18.91 -23.20 3.66
CA ILE A 77 -18.73 -24.36 4.54
C ILE A 77 -19.46 -24.13 5.87
N THR A 78 -19.25 -22.96 6.49
CA THR A 78 -19.91 -22.54 7.72
C THR A 78 -21.41 -22.43 7.52
N PHE A 79 -21.88 -21.95 6.36
CA PHE A 79 -23.30 -21.93 6.04
C PHE A 79 -23.90 -23.34 6.03
N ILE A 80 -23.28 -24.29 5.33
CA ILE A 80 -23.75 -25.68 5.28
C ILE A 80 -23.71 -26.30 6.69
N ALA A 81 -22.61 -26.15 7.42
CA ALA A 81 -22.49 -26.64 8.80
C ALA A 81 -23.55 -26.01 9.73
N GLY A 82 -23.86 -24.73 9.54
CA GLY A 82 -24.90 -24.02 10.26
C GLY A 82 -26.29 -24.61 9.97
N VAL A 83 -26.62 -24.83 8.69
CA VAL A 83 -27.90 -25.44 8.27
C VAL A 83 -28.06 -26.85 8.89
N TYR A 84 -27.04 -27.70 8.82
CA TYR A 84 -27.06 -29.03 9.44
C TYR A 84 -27.01 -29.00 10.98
N GLY A 85 -26.60 -27.88 11.59
CA GLY A 85 -26.66 -27.64 13.02
C GLY A 85 -28.04 -27.19 13.54
N MET A 86 -28.99 -26.92 12.65
CA MET A 86 -30.34 -26.51 13.04
C MET A 86 -31.20 -27.73 13.41
N ASN A 87 -31.94 -27.64 14.52
CA ASN A 87 -32.83 -28.69 15.02
C ASN A 87 -34.15 -28.82 14.21
N PHE A 88 -34.07 -29.07 12.90
CA PHE A 88 -35.25 -29.31 12.07
C PHE A 88 -35.71 -30.76 12.13
N LYS A 89 -37.02 -30.97 12.33
CA LYS A 89 -37.67 -32.29 12.42
C LYS A 89 -37.88 -32.98 11.06
N TYR A 90 -37.79 -32.24 9.96
CA TYR A 90 -37.92 -32.73 8.58
C TYR A 90 -36.65 -32.39 7.79
N MET A 91 -35.57 -33.14 8.03
CA MET A 91 -34.38 -33.16 7.17
C MET A 91 -34.31 -34.55 6.52
N PRO A 92 -34.79 -34.73 5.27
CA PRO A 92 -34.82 -36.03 4.60
C PRO A 92 -33.41 -36.65 4.40
N GLU A 93 -32.37 -35.83 4.50
CA GLU A 93 -30.96 -36.24 4.40
C GLU A 93 -30.43 -36.88 5.70
N LEU A 94 -31.10 -36.67 6.84
CA LEU A 94 -30.67 -37.15 8.16
C LEU A 94 -30.98 -38.64 8.38
N ASP A 95 -32.07 -39.13 7.79
CA ASP A 95 -32.44 -40.56 7.79
C ASP A 95 -31.56 -41.39 6.85
N TRP A 96 -30.76 -40.74 6.00
CA TRP A 96 -29.88 -41.42 5.06
C TRP A 96 -28.55 -41.75 5.71
N LYS A 97 -28.22 -43.05 5.80
CA LYS A 97 -26.99 -43.58 6.43
C LYS A 97 -25.69 -42.95 5.90
N TYR A 98 -25.71 -42.42 4.68
CA TYR A 98 -24.58 -41.76 4.02
C TYR A 98 -24.72 -40.24 3.88
N GLY A 99 -25.82 -39.63 4.34
CA GLY A 99 -26.08 -38.18 4.19
C GLY A 99 -24.99 -37.32 4.84
N TYR A 100 -24.51 -37.72 6.01
CA TYR A 100 -23.38 -37.05 6.69
C TYR A 100 -22.08 -37.09 5.86
N PHE A 101 -21.74 -38.24 5.29
CA PHE A 101 -20.55 -38.40 4.45
C PHE A 101 -20.69 -37.66 3.11
N ALA A 102 -21.89 -37.63 2.53
CA ALA A 102 -22.17 -36.87 1.33
C ALA A 102 -22.02 -35.36 1.57
N ALA A 103 -22.55 -34.83 2.68
CA ALA A 103 -22.41 -33.43 3.05
C ALA A 103 -20.93 -33.03 3.27
N LEU A 104 -20.15 -33.87 3.95
CA LEU A 104 -18.70 -33.68 4.08
C LEU A 104 -17.99 -33.69 2.71
N GLY A 105 -18.41 -34.59 1.81
CA GLY A 105 -17.91 -34.64 0.43
C GLY A 105 -18.19 -33.34 -0.33
N VAL A 106 -19.41 -32.81 -0.23
CA VAL A 106 -19.80 -31.54 -0.85
C VAL A 106 -18.99 -30.36 -0.28
N MET A 107 -18.84 -30.27 1.04
CA MET A 107 -18.01 -29.25 1.68
C MET A 107 -16.55 -29.33 1.21
N GLY A 108 -15.99 -30.54 1.11
CA GLY A 108 -14.64 -30.78 0.62
C GLY A 108 -14.48 -30.35 -0.84
N ILE A 109 -15.43 -30.71 -1.71
CA ILE A 109 -15.42 -30.33 -3.14
C ILE A 109 -15.47 -28.81 -3.28
N ILE A 110 -16.36 -28.12 -2.55
CA ILE A 110 -16.46 -26.65 -2.58
C ILE A 110 -15.14 -26.01 -2.14
N SER A 111 -14.55 -26.52 -1.05
CA SER A 111 -13.28 -26.01 -0.52
C SER A 111 -12.15 -26.14 -1.54
N VAL A 112 -12.00 -27.32 -2.15
CA VAL A 112 -10.96 -27.60 -3.15
C VAL A 112 -11.20 -26.77 -4.41
N PHE A 113 -12.46 -26.67 -4.87
CA PHE A 113 -12.83 -25.86 -6.02
C PHE A 113 -12.47 -24.38 -5.81
N MET A 114 -12.85 -23.80 -4.67
CA MET A 114 -12.53 -22.40 -4.36
C MET A 114 -11.01 -22.19 -4.23
N TYR A 115 -10.30 -23.10 -3.55
CA TYR A 115 -8.85 -23.03 -3.43
C TYR A 115 -8.15 -23.05 -4.80
N LEU A 116 -8.54 -23.98 -5.69
CA LEU A 116 -7.98 -24.08 -7.04
C LEU A 116 -8.32 -22.85 -7.89
N TRP A 117 -9.52 -22.30 -7.75
CA TRP A 117 -9.93 -21.09 -8.45
C TRP A 117 -9.10 -19.88 -8.02
N PHE A 118 -8.92 -19.66 -6.70
CA PHE A 118 -8.08 -18.58 -6.18
C PHE A 118 -6.60 -18.76 -6.53
N LYS A 119 -6.11 -20.00 -6.53
CA LYS A 119 -4.75 -20.33 -7.00
C LYS A 119 -4.55 -19.99 -8.46
N ARG A 120 -5.47 -20.40 -9.35
CA ARG A 120 -5.40 -20.10 -10.79
C ARG A 120 -5.46 -18.60 -11.07
N LYS A 121 -6.11 -17.83 -10.20
CA LYS A 121 -6.21 -16.38 -10.32
C LYS A 121 -4.95 -15.64 -9.84
N GLY A 122 -3.96 -16.36 -9.30
CA GLY A 122 -2.69 -15.79 -8.82
C GLY A 122 -2.81 -15.05 -7.49
N TRP A 123 -3.86 -15.31 -6.70
CA TRP A 123 -4.11 -14.57 -5.45
C TRP A 123 -3.20 -15.04 -4.30
N PHE A 124 -2.52 -16.17 -4.47
CA PHE A 124 -1.51 -16.70 -3.55
C PHE A 124 -0.07 -16.45 -4.02
N ASP A 125 0.13 -15.95 -5.25
CA ASP A 125 1.46 -15.81 -5.89
C ASP A 125 1.97 -14.35 -5.88
N LYS A 126 1.84 -13.65 -4.73
CA LYS A 126 2.43 -12.33 -4.52
C LYS A 126 3.05 -12.18 -3.13
#